data_AF-A0A3D3CJD2-F1
#
_entry.id   AF-A0A3D3CJD2-F1
#
_cell.length_a   1.000
_cell.length_b   1.000
_cell.length_c   1.000
_cell.angle_alpha   90.00
_cell.angle_beta   90.00
_cell.angle_gamma   90.00
#
_symmetry.space_group_name_H-M   'P 1'
#
loop_
_entity.id
_entity.type
_entity.pdbx_description
1 polymer ?
#
loop_
_entity_poly.entity_id
_entity_poly.type
_entity_poly.pdbx_seq_one_letter_code
_entity_poly.pdbx_strand_id
1 'polypeptide(L)'
;MKTIRLYLSNSLPHRDGIIEEMDGPSFSTALESLVAQYGAMGERYLKAADRFVDFWRDEVAGGCIDPKARVLILHPEEMERRFSAVLDRCETRPERTVLMVWTIGEALERRSAAIMSEKGRSMEGLLLDVAGSIMLYKMHAALLGWVETTLAPLLGKPVSGELYPGFGGMLQDVMEDIEKNARTDETIGVRARGAGMLHPRKTQCSFVVLGQSTTDRWDVVLPCSPCTGAKCLYHQLGGCHLTVMGGGRFDGAGKRETP
;
A
#
# COMPACT_ATOMS: atom_id res chain seq x y z
N MET A 1 -9.25 -5.50 14.15
CA MET A 1 -9.72 -5.39 12.75
C MET A 1 -10.10 -3.94 12.49
N LYS A 2 -9.89 -3.45 11.27
CA LYS A 2 -10.36 -2.14 10.80
C LYS A 2 -10.96 -2.30 9.41
N THR A 3 -12.08 -1.62 9.16
CA THR A 3 -12.73 -1.54 7.84
C THR A 3 -12.17 -0.37 7.08
N ILE A 4 -11.82 -0.57 5.81
CA ILE A 4 -11.33 0.51 4.94
C ILE A 4 -12.52 1.30 4.42
N ARG A 5 -12.50 2.63 4.57
CA ARG A 5 -13.48 3.49 3.90
C ARG A 5 -13.08 3.71 2.44
N LEU A 6 -13.95 3.36 1.51
CA LEU A 6 -13.71 3.49 0.09
C LEU A 6 -14.43 4.69 -0.50
N TYR A 7 -13.70 5.41 -1.35
CA TYR A 7 -14.21 6.45 -2.22
C TYR A 7 -14.07 5.97 -3.66
N LEU A 8 -15.12 5.36 -4.21
CA LEU A 8 -15.10 4.75 -5.53
C LEU A 8 -15.67 5.72 -6.56
N SER A 9 -15.06 5.80 -7.73
CA SER A 9 -15.69 6.40 -8.89
C SER A 9 -15.35 5.62 -10.15
N ASN A 10 -16.27 5.68 -11.09
CA ASN A 10 -16.06 5.18 -12.43
C ASN A 10 -15.98 6.36 -13.39
N SER A 11 -14.96 6.40 -14.22
CA SER A 11 -14.74 7.46 -15.19
C SER A 11 -15.59 7.30 -16.47
N LEU A 12 -16.69 6.55 -16.39
CA LEU A 12 -17.66 6.43 -17.48
C LEU A 12 -18.23 7.81 -17.89
N PRO A 13 -18.48 8.06 -19.19
CA PRO A 13 -18.97 9.34 -19.71
C PRO A 13 -20.26 9.88 -19.08
N HIS A 14 -21.06 9.03 -18.43
CA HIS A 14 -22.33 9.39 -17.79
C HIS A 14 -22.29 9.44 -16.26
N ARG A 15 -21.12 9.17 -15.65
CA ARG A 15 -20.91 9.23 -14.19
C ARG A 15 -19.66 10.02 -13.80
N ASP A 16 -19.09 10.76 -14.74
CA ASP A 16 -17.87 11.54 -14.51
C ASP A 16 -18.10 12.51 -13.36
N GLY A 17 -17.28 12.39 -12.30
CA GLY A 17 -17.34 13.23 -11.11
C GLY A 17 -18.18 12.72 -9.93
N ILE A 18 -18.96 11.64 -10.04
CA ILE A 18 -19.67 11.04 -8.90
C ILE A 18 -18.69 10.15 -8.11
N ILE A 19 -18.54 10.45 -6.82
CA ILE A 19 -17.71 9.67 -5.89
C ILE A 19 -18.66 9.03 -4.86
N GLU A 20 -18.71 7.71 -4.85
CA GLU A 20 -19.51 6.92 -3.92
C GLU A 20 -18.65 6.57 -2.69
N GLU A 21 -19.10 6.96 -1.50
CA GLU A 21 -18.52 6.53 -0.23
C GLU A 21 -19.17 5.21 0.21
N MET A 22 -18.35 4.21 0.53
CA MET A 22 -18.83 2.90 1.00
C MET A 22 -17.82 2.20 1.92
N ASP A 23 -18.30 1.20 2.63
CA ASP A 23 -17.46 0.28 3.39
C ASP A 23 -16.74 -0.70 2.45
N GLY A 24 -15.43 -0.78 2.59
CA GLY A 24 -14.56 -1.69 1.84
C GLY A 24 -14.17 -2.94 2.61
N PRO A 25 -13.11 -3.64 2.15
CA PRO A 25 -12.60 -4.80 2.86
C PRO A 25 -11.99 -4.39 4.20
N SER A 26 -11.95 -5.36 5.13
CA SER A 26 -11.33 -5.19 6.44
C SER A 26 -9.97 -5.86 6.52
N PHE A 27 -9.09 -5.34 7.37
CA PHE A 27 -7.78 -5.94 7.63
C PHE A 27 -7.47 -6.02 9.13
N SER A 28 -6.59 -6.97 9.48
CA SER A 28 -6.11 -7.16 10.85
C SER A 28 -5.10 -6.08 11.22
N THR A 29 -5.26 -5.51 12.41
CA THR A 29 -4.32 -4.56 13.01
C THR A 29 -3.23 -5.23 13.85
N ALA A 30 -3.20 -6.55 13.93
CA ALA A 30 -2.14 -7.27 14.64
C ALA A 30 -0.79 -7.14 13.92
N LEU A 31 0.31 -7.41 14.62
CA LEU A 31 1.69 -7.25 14.13
C LEU A 31 2.41 -8.59 14.04
N GLU A 32 1.77 -9.59 13.44
CA GLU A 32 2.26 -10.97 13.37
C GLU A 32 3.63 -11.06 12.69
N SER A 33 3.89 -10.25 11.65
CA SER A 33 5.21 -10.23 10.98
C SER A 33 6.33 -9.75 11.89
N LEU A 34 6.04 -8.79 12.77
CA LEU A 34 6.99 -8.29 13.78
C LEU A 34 7.22 -9.35 14.85
N VAL A 35 6.17 -9.97 15.38
CA VAL A 35 6.27 -11.05 16.37
C VAL A 35 7.09 -12.22 15.82
N ALA A 36 6.81 -12.65 14.58
CA ALA A 36 7.55 -13.73 13.93
C ALA A 36 9.03 -13.38 13.75
N GLN A 37 9.34 -12.15 13.31
CA GLN A 37 10.72 -11.69 13.13
C GLN A 37 11.50 -11.69 14.46
N TYR A 38 10.93 -11.12 15.52
CA TYR A 38 11.59 -11.04 16.82
C TYR A 38 11.66 -12.40 17.52
N GLY A 39 10.68 -13.28 17.30
CA GLY A 39 10.72 -14.67 17.72
C GLY A 39 11.91 -15.43 17.11
N ALA A 40 12.18 -15.23 15.81
CA ALA A 40 13.32 -15.82 15.12
C ALA A 40 14.68 -15.31 15.64
N MET A 41 14.72 -14.14 16.27
CA MET A 41 15.93 -13.57 16.90
C MET A 41 16.19 -14.11 18.32
N GLY A 42 15.21 -14.78 18.93
CA GLY A 42 15.31 -15.43 20.24
C GLY A 42 14.45 -14.78 21.33
N GLU A 43 14.25 -15.51 22.43
CA GLU A 43 13.27 -15.21 23.48
C GLU A 43 13.42 -13.81 24.10
N ARG A 44 14.66 -13.34 24.26
CA ARG A 44 14.92 -11.99 24.79
C ARG A 44 14.33 -10.90 23.89
N TYR A 45 14.44 -11.05 22.58
CA TYR A 45 13.91 -10.10 21.60
C TYR A 45 12.39 -10.19 21.52
N LEU A 46 11.85 -11.41 21.57
CA LEU A 46 10.40 -11.64 21.61
C LEU A 46 9.74 -10.93 22.80
N LYS A 47 10.29 -11.05 24.02
CA LYS A 47 9.78 -10.32 25.21
C LYS A 47 9.78 -8.80 25.03
N ALA A 48 10.73 -8.25 24.28
CA ALA A 48 10.75 -6.83 23.97
C ALA A 48 9.67 -6.46 22.94
N ALA A 49 9.46 -7.30 21.93
CA ALA A 49 8.39 -7.14 20.95
C ALA A 49 7.00 -7.25 21.59
N ASP A 50 6.79 -8.19 22.51
CA ASP A 50 5.50 -8.39 23.18
C ASP A 50 5.06 -7.12 23.92
N ARG A 51 5.98 -6.46 24.64
CA ARG A 51 5.70 -5.17 25.29
C ARG A 51 5.29 -4.09 24.29
N PHE A 52 5.94 -4.05 23.12
CA PHE A 52 5.57 -3.11 22.07
C PHE A 52 4.21 -3.46 21.44
N VAL A 53 3.90 -4.75 21.27
CA VAL A 53 2.63 -5.22 20.74
C VAL A 53 1.48 -4.90 21.70
N ASP A 54 1.69 -5.03 23.01
CA ASP A 54 0.73 -4.61 24.02
C ASP A 54 0.48 -3.10 23.95
N PHE A 55 1.54 -2.30 23.94
CA PHE A 55 1.44 -0.84 23.73
C PHE A 55 0.69 -0.48 22.44
N TRP A 56 1.01 -1.14 21.33
CA TRP A 56 0.34 -0.95 20.05
C TRP A 56 -1.16 -1.24 20.15
N ARG A 57 -1.53 -2.40 20.71
CA ARG A 57 -2.92 -2.85 20.83
C ARG A 57 -3.72 -1.90 21.71
N ASP A 58 -3.16 -1.53 22.85
CA ASP A 58 -3.90 -0.87 23.93
C ASP A 58 -3.96 0.66 23.74
N GLU A 59 -2.93 1.27 23.14
CA GLU A 59 -2.83 2.73 23.04
C GLU A 59 -2.89 3.29 21.61
N VAL A 60 -2.54 2.50 20.59
CA VAL A 60 -2.25 3.05 19.25
C VAL A 60 -3.24 2.58 18.19
N ALA A 61 -3.45 1.27 18.05
CA ALA A 61 -4.20 0.67 16.93
C ALA A 61 -5.64 1.21 16.82
N GLY A 62 -6.27 1.50 17.97
CA GLY A 62 -7.62 2.04 18.04
C GLY A 62 -7.73 3.47 17.49
N GLY A 63 -6.84 4.36 17.94
CA GLY A 63 -6.94 5.81 17.68
C GLY A 63 -6.05 6.36 16.57
N CYS A 64 -5.00 5.64 16.17
CA CYS A 64 -4.03 6.13 15.19
C CYS A 64 -4.19 5.56 13.78
N ILE A 65 -5.11 4.61 13.57
CA ILE A 65 -5.37 3.96 12.28
C ILE A 65 -6.76 4.37 11.78
N ASP A 66 -6.76 5.21 10.75
CA ASP A 66 -7.92 5.74 10.04
C ASP A 66 -7.82 5.37 8.54
N PRO A 67 -8.14 4.13 8.17
CA PRO A 67 -7.85 3.61 6.85
C PRO A 67 -8.86 4.08 5.81
N LYS A 68 -8.35 4.74 4.77
CA LYS A 68 -9.15 5.27 3.66
C LYS A 68 -8.48 4.97 2.33
N ALA A 69 -9.27 4.61 1.32
CA ALA A 69 -8.77 4.45 -0.03
C ALA A 69 -9.66 5.14 -1.05
N ARG A 70 -9.00 5.76 -2.02
CA ARG A 70 -9.57 6.31 -3.23
C ARG A 70 -9.37 5.31 -4.36
N VAL A 71 -10.46 4.89 -5.00
CA VAL A 71 -10.44 3.92 -6.10
C VAL A 71 -11.05 4.55 -7.34
N LEU A 72 -10.26 4.68 -8.40
CA LEU A 72 -10.68 5.24 -9.68
C LEU A 72 -10.54 4.17 -10.75
N ILE A 73 -11.67 3.75 -11.32
CA ILE A 73 -11.70 2.89 -12.50
C ILE A 73 -11.48 3.79 -13.72
N LEU A 74 -10.54 3.41 -14.59
CA LEU A 74 -10.12 4.15 -15.77
C LEU A 74 -10.32 3.31 -17.04
N HIS A 75 -10.93 3.92 -18.05
CA HIS A 75 -10.97 3.38 -19.41
C HIS A 75 -9.65 3.63 -20.14
N PRO A 76 -9.30 2.85 -21.19
CA PRO A 76 -8.03 2.99 -21.90
C PRO A 76 -7.79 4.40 -22.44
N GLU A 77 -8.82 5.05 -22.97
CA GLU A 77 -8.76 6.42 -23.49
C GLU A 77 -8.38 7.44 -22.41
N GLU A 78 -8.85 7.23 -21.18
CA GLU A 78 -8.56 8.14 -20.07
C GLU A 78 -7.23 7.86 -19.42
N MET A 79 -6.84 6.59 -19.37
CA MET A 79 -5.51 6.18 -18.97
C MET A 79 -4.47 6.80 -19.92
N GLU A 80 -4.73 6.80 -21.23
CA GLU A 80 -3.90 7.47 -22.23
C GLU A 80 -3.85 8.99 -22.01
N ARG A 81 -5.02 9.61 -21.83
CA ARG A 81 -5.13 11.06 -21.65
C ARG A 81 -4.49 11.57 -20.36
N ARG A 82 -4.60 10.82 -19.26
CA ARG A 82 -4.24 11.28 -17.91
C ARG A 82 -2.94 10.67 -17.38
N PHE A 83 -2.52 9.52 -17.88
CA PHE A 83 -1.42 8.72 -17.34
C PHE A 83 -0.63 7.98 -18.43
N SER A 84 -0.40 8.59 -19.60
CA SER A 84 0.36 7.99 -20.72
C SER A 84 1.73 7.44 -20.29
N ALA A 85 2.46 8.18 -19.43
CA ALA A 85 3.75 7.74 -18.91
C ALA A 85 3.70 6.43 -18.09
N VAL A 86 2.54 6.09 -17.53
CA VAL A 86 2.31 4.81 -16.83
C VAL A 86 1.98 3.72 -17.85
N LEU A 87 1.24 4.02 -18.91
CA LEU A 87 0.95 3.08 -19.99
C LEU A 87 2.20 2.59 -20.71
N ASP A 88 3.18 3.47 -20.94
CA ASP A 88 4.45 3.11 -21.59
C ASP A 88 5.24 2.02 -20.84
N ARG A 89 4.87 1.75 -19.58
CA ARG A 89 5.48 0.71 -18.74
C ARG A 89 4.67 -0.58 -18.67
N CYS A 90 3.45 -0.59 -19.21
CA CYS A 90 2.65 -1.80 -19.28
C CYS A 90 3.21 -2.70 -20.39
N GLU A 91 3.45 -3.97 -20.09
CA GLU A 91 3.88 -4.96 -21.10
C GLU A 91 2.81 -5.18 -22.19
N THR A 92 1.54 -5.02 -21.80
CA THR A 92 0.38 -5.12 -22.68
C THR A 92 -0.55 -3.94 -22.46
N ARG A 93 -1.22 -3.48 -23.52
CA ARG A 93 -2.18 -2.38 -23.42
C ARG A 93 -3.35 -2.79 -22.49
N PRO A 94 -3.60 -2.08 -21.38
CA PRO A 94 -4.65 -2.43 -20.43
C PRO A 94 -6.03 -2.18 -21.04
N GLU A 95 -6.99 -3.08 -20.79
CA GLU A 95 -8.39 -2.87 -21.20
C GLU A 95 -9.16 -2.05 -20.18
N ARG A 96 -8.82 -2.19 -18.90
CA ARG A 96 -9.23 -1.32 -17.81
C ARG A 96 -8.09 -1.21 -16.82
N THR A 97 -8.02 -0.07 -16.16
CA THR A 97 -7.07 0.15 -15.08
C THR A 97 -7.82 0.63 -13.84
N VAL A 98 -7.43 0.14 -12.67
CA VAL A 98 -7.94 0.62 -11.40
C VAL A 98 -6.79 1.33 -10.69
N LEU A 99 -6.87 2.64 -10.60
CA LEU A 99 -5.97 3.43 -9.75
C LEU A 99 -6.48 3.33 -8.31
N MET A 100 -5.64 2.81 -7.41
CA MET A 100 -5.87 2.81 -5.98
C MET A 100 -4.89 3.75 -5.30
N VAL A 101 -5.38 4.61 -4.41
CA VAL A 101 -4.56 5.40 -3.50
C VAL A 101 -5.08 5.15 -2.09
N TRP A 102 -4.23 4.74 -1.16
CA TRP A 102 -4.66 4.38 0.19
C TRP A 102 -3.73 4.92 1.26
N THR A 103 -4.32 5.26 2.40
CA THR A 103 -3.63 5.79 3.57
C THR A 103 -4.21 5.22 4.86
N ILE A 104 -3.40 5.14 5.90
CA ILE A 104 -3.83 4.85 7.27
C ILE A 104 -4.03 6.14 8.11
N GLY A 105 -3.88 7.30 7.47
CA GLY A 105 -3.96 8.62 8.10
C GLY A 105 -2.63 9.09 8.70
N GLU A 106 -2.63 10.36 9.12
CA GLU A 106 -1.47 11.06 9.68
C GLU A 106 -1.29 10.87 11.19
N ALA A 107 -2.30 10.36 11.90
CA ALA A 107 -2.27 10.25 13.35
C ALA A 107 -1.09 9.40 13.85
N LEU A 108 -0.84 8.25 13.20
CA LEU A 108 0.30 7.40 13.54
C LEU A 108 1.64 8.08 13.27
N GLU A 109 1.75 8.82 12.16
CA GLU A 109 2.97 9.56 11.81
C GLU A 109 3.30 10.61 12.88
N ARG A 110 2.30 11.38 13.32
CA ARG A 110 2.45 12.34 14.42
C ARG A 110 2.85 11.66 15.73
N ARG A 111 2.17 10.55 16.08
CA ARG A 111 2.46 9.81 17.32
C ARG A 111 3.88 9.25 17.31
N SER A 112 4.30 8.68 16.18
CA SER A 112 5.67 8.22 15.94
C SER A 112 6.69 9.34 16.13
N ALA A 113 6.48 10.49 15.49
CA ALA A 113 7.38 11.64 15.60
C ALA A 113 7.46 12.19 17.04
N ALA A 114 6.32 12.27 17.73
CA ALA A 114 6.27 12.70 19.13
C ALA A 114 7.10 11.77 20.03
N ILE A 115 6.89 10.44 19.94
CA ILE A 115 7.66 9.47 20.75
C ILE A 115 9.14 9.48 20.37
N MET A 116 9.49 9.66 19.09
CA MET A 116 10.89 9.76 18.67
C MET A 116 11.63 10.94 19.31
N SER A 117 10.91 12.03 19.58
CA SER A 117 11.45 13.24 20.21
C SER A 117 11.65 13.12 21.72
N GLU A 118 11.05 12.10 22.35
CA GLU A 118 11.21 11.83 23.78
C GLU A 118 12.54 11.11 24.07
N LYS A 119 13.24 11.57 25.10
CA LYS A 119 14.56 11.02 25.48
C LYS A 119 14.46 9.53 25.79
N GLY A 120 15.18 8.71 25.03
CA GLY A 120 15.27 7.26 25.24
C GLY A 120 14.19 6.42 24.54
N ARG A 121 13.25 7.04 23.81
CA ARG A 121 12.14 6.33 23.14
C ARG A 121 12.22 6.30 21.62
N SER A 122 13.34 6.72 21.03
CA SER A 122 13.51 6.79 19.57
C SER A 122 13.26 5.45 18.86
N MET A 123 13.65 4.32 19.46
CA MET A 123 13.39 2.99 18.90
C MET A 123 11.91 2.61 18.92
N GLU A 124 11.17 3.01 19.96
CA GLU A 124 9.73 2.76 20.05
C GLU A 124 8.98 3.57 18.99
N GLY A 125 9.37 4.83 18.79
CA GLY A 125 8.87 5.64 17.69
C GLY A 125 9.19 5.02 16.32
N LEU A 126 10.41 4.50 16.13
CA LEU A 126 10.76 3.80 14.88
C LEU A 126 9.90 2.54 14.67
N LEU A 127 9.65 1.77 15.72
CA LEU A 127 8.76 0.61 15.63
C LEU A 127 7.31 1.00 15.31
N LEU A 128 6.84 2.17 15.76
CA LEU A 128 5.54 2.70 15.32
C LEU A 128 5.51 3.03 13.84
N ASP A 129 6.58 3.63 13.31
CA ASP A 129 6.67 3.89 11.88
C ASP A 129 6.68 2.58 11.07
N VAL A 130 7.40 1.56 11.55
CA VAL A 130 7.41 0.20 10.97
C VAL A 130 6.03 -0.44 11.04
N ALA A 131 5.34 -0.36 12.17
CA ALA A 131 3.97 -0.84 12.32
C ALA A 131 3.01 -0.15 11.33
N GLY A 132 3.21 1.14 11.07
CA GLY A 132 2.47 1.87 10.05
C GLY A 132 2.68 1.32 8.64
N SER A 133 3.91 0.94 8.29
CA SER A 133 4.19 0.27 7.02
C SER A 133 3.51 -1.11 6.94
N ILE A 134 3.55 -1.90 8.02
CA ILE A 134 2.85 -3.20 8.08
C ILE A 134 1.35 -3.00 7.84
N MET A 135 0.73 -1.99 8.46
CA MET A 135 -0.69 -1.69 8.25
C MET A 135 -1.00 -1.31 6.80
N LEU A 136 -0.15 -0.49 6.17
CA LEU A 136 -0.29 -0.14 4.76
C LEU A 136 -0.25 -1.37 3.84
N TYR A 137 0.67 -2.30 4.08
CA TYR A 137 0.79 -3.51 3.25
C TYR A 137 -0.38 -4.48 3.45
N LYS A 138 -0.88 -4.60 4.69
CA LYS A 138 -2.09 -5.38 4.96
C LYS A 138 -3.33 -4.76 4.31
N MET A 139 -3.44 -3.44 4.38
CA MET A 139 -4.49 -2.68 3.72
C MET A 139 -4.44 -2.89 2.21
N HIS A 140 -3.24 -2.84 1.63
CA HIS A 140 -3.01 -3.11 0.21
C HIS A 140 -3.43 -4.53 -0.19
N ALA A 141 -3.00 -5.56 0.55
CA ALA A 141 -3.41 -6.94 0.29
C ALA A 141 -4.94 -7.12 0.35
N ALA A 142 -5.61 -6.47 1.32
CA ALA A 142 -7.06 -6.47 1.42
C ALA A 142 -7.74 -5.76 0.24
N LEU A 143 -7.21 -4.62 -0.21
CA LEU A 143 -7.73 -3.88 -1.37
C LEU A 143 -7.56 -4.66 -2.66
N LEU A 144 -6.37 -5.24 -2.89
CA LEU A 144 -6.11 -6.04 -4.08
C LEU A 144 -7.03 -7.27 -4.12
N GLY A 145 -7.18 -7.98 -3.00
CA GLY A 145 -8.13 -9.10 -2.90
C GLY A 145 -9.58 -8.67 -3.15
N TRP A 146 -10.00 -7.48 -2.71
CA TRP A 146 -11.31 -6.92 -3.04
C TRP A 146 -11.45 -6.57 -4.53
N VAL A 147 -10.42 -5.99 -5.16
CA VAL A 147 -10.44 -5.74 -6.60
C VAL A 147 -10.60 -7.07 -7.35
N GLU A 148 -9.84 -8.10 -7.00
CA GLU A 148 -9.87 -9.40 -7.65
C GLU A 148 -11.22 -10.13 -7.50
N THR A 149 -11.82 -10.07 -6.31
CA THR A 149 -13.00 -10.89 -5.98
C THR A 149 -14.32 -10.15 -6.18
N THR A 150 -14.30 -8.82 -6.18
CA THR A 150 -15.52 -7.99 -6.26
C THR A 150 -15.52 -7.15 -7.53
N LEU A 151 -14.49 -6.34 -7.75
CA LEU A 151 -14.52 -5.35 -8.83
C LEU A 151 -14.26 -5.97 -10.21
N ALA A 152 -13.23 -6.79 -10.34
CA ALA A 152 -12.85 -7.47 -11.57
C ALA A 152 -13.99 -8.33 -12.17
N PRO A 153 -14.74 -9.14 -11.38
CA PRO A 153 -15.92 -9.85 -11.87
C PRO A 153 -17.03 -8.93 -12.39
N LEU A 154 -17.32 -7.82 -11.70
CA LEU A 154 -18.31 -6.84 -12.14
C LEU A 154 -17.93 -6.17 -13.47
N LEU A 155 -16.63 -6.01 -13.71
CA LEU A 155 -16.09 -5.47 -14.95
C LEU A 155 -15.89 -6.53 -16.04
N GLY A 156 -16.10 -7.82 -15.72
CA GLY A 156 -15.89 -8.93 -16.64
C GLY A 156 -14.44 -9.10 -17.09
N LYS A 157 -13.47 -8.67 -16.28
CA LYS A 157 -12.03 -8.67 -16.61
C LYS A 157 -11.20 -9.11 -15.41
N PRO A 158 -10.41 -10.20 -15.50
CA PRO A 158 -9.49 -10.57 -14.43
C PRO A 158 -8.37 -9.56 -14.23
N VAL A 159 -7.79 -9.55 -13.02
CA VAL A 159 -6.53 -8.85 -12.73
C VAL A 159 -5.39 -9.53 -13.49
N SER A 160 -4.63 -8.74 -14.25
CA SER A 160 -3.48 -9.20 -15.04
C SER A 160 -2.16 -8.54 -14.62
N GLY A 161 -2.16 -7.59 -13.67
CA GLY A 161 -0.93 -7.07 -13.06
C GLY A 161 -1.14 -5.81 -12.22
N GLU A 162 -0.06 -5.29 -11.63
CA GLU A 162 -0.09 -4.10 -10.77
C GLU A 162 1.18 -3.24 -10.88
N LEU A 163 1.06 -1.97 -11.30
CA LEU A 163 2.18 -1.02 -11.36
C LEU A 163 2.23 -0.10 -10.14
N TYR A 164 3.45 0.20 -9.68
CA TYR A 164 3.71 1.16 -8.61
C TYR A 164 4.38 2.42 -9.14
N PRO A 165 3.76 3.59 -8.97
CA PRO A 165 4.40 4.86 -9.28
C PRO A 165 5.63 5.07 -8.40
N GLY A 166 6.79 5.28 -9.04
CA GLY A 166 8.09 5.46 -8.37
C GLY A 166 9.09 4.30 -8.56
N PHE A 167 8.65 3.15 -9.06
CA PHE A 167 9.58 2.10 -9.53
C PHE A 167 9.95 2.33 -11.00
N GLY A 168 11.16 1.93 -11.41
CA GLY A 168 11.60 1.98 -12.81
C GLY A 168 11.88 3.39 -13.37
N GLY A 169 12.05 4.41 -12.53
CA GLY A 169 12.37 5.78 -12.96
C GLY A 169 11.16 6.59 -13.45
N MET A 170 9.96 6.26 -12.97
CA MET A 170 8.74 7.03 -13.25
C MET A 170 8.87 8.47 -12.70
N LEU A 171 8.42 9.45 -13.49
CA LEU A 171 8.60 10.88 -13.22
C LEU A 171 7.89 11.31 -11.93
N GLN A 172 8.49 12.28 -11.22
CA GLN A 172 7.95 12.83 -9.97
C GLN A 172 6.52 13.40 -10.14
N ASP A 173 6.23 13.92 -11.32
CA ASP A 173 4.97 14.57 -11.69
C ASP A 173 3.76 13.61 -11.62
N VAL A 174 3.98 12.29 -11.70
CA VAL A 174 2.90 11.30 -11.64
C VAL A 174 2.14 11.35 -10.32
N MET A 175 2.79 11.71 -9.21
CA MET A 175 2.10 11.82 -7.91
C MET A 175 1.13 13.02 -7.90
N GLU A 176 1.50 14.11 -8.55
CA GLU A 176 0.63 15.29 -8.70
C GLU A 176 -0.56 14.99 -9.63
N ASP A 177 -0.30 14.27 -10.72
CA ASP A 177 -1.35 13.81 -11.62
C ASP A 177 -2.31 12.86 -10.89
N ILE A 178 -1.81 11.96 -10.04
CA ILE A 178 -2.65 11.09 -9.20
C ILE A 178 -3.48 11.94 -8.23
N GLU A 179 -2.87 12.88 -7.52
CA GLU A 179 -3.59 13.76 -6.59
C GLU A 179 -4.74 14.48 -7.29
N LYS A 180 -4.45 15.11 -8.43
CA LYS A 180 -5.39 15.92 -9.20
C LYS A 180 -6.49 15.08 -9.84
N ASN A 181 -6.13 14.03 -10.58
CA ASN A 181 -7.10 13.25 -11.35
C ASN A 181 -7.94 12.34 -10.45
N ALA A 182 -7.41 11.85 -9.34
CA ALA A 182 -8.16 11.04 -8.39
C ALA A 182 -8.84 11.86 -7.28
N ARG A 183 -8.58 13.18 -7.19
CA ARG A 183 -9.11 14.09 -6.16
C ARG A 183 -8.82 13.56 -4.74
N THR A 184 -7.58 13.15 -4.50
CA THR A 184 -7.20 12.46 -3.26
C THR A 184 -7.23 13.39 -2.04
N ASP A 185 -6.98 14.68 -2.22
CA ASP A 185 -7.04 15.67 -1.15
C ASP A 185 -8.46 15.79 -0.58
N GLU A 186 -9.42 15.97 -1.48
CA GLU A 186 -10.83 16.19 -1.13
C GLU A 186 -11.51 14.96 -0.53
N THR A 187 -11.04 13.75 -0.89
CA THR A 187 -11.67 12.49 -0.49
C THR A 187 -11.00 11.85 0.71
N ILE A 188 -9.68 11.68 0.66
CA ILE A 188 -8.92 10.94 1.67
C ILE A 188 -7.86 11.79 2.38
N GLY A 189 -7.76 13.09 2.06
CA GLY A 189 -6.81 14.02 2.67
C GLY A 189 -5.37 13.82 2.22
N VAL A 190 -5.15 13.21 1.05
CA VAL A 190 -3.82 12.88 0.52
C VAL A 190 -3.36 13.90 -0.52
N ARG A 191 -2.12 14.38 -0.42
CA ARG A 191 -1.50 15.38 -1.32
C ARG A 191 -0.07 15.02 -1.70
N ALA A 192 0.37 15.32 -2.92
CA ALA A 192 1.76 15.22 -3.39
C ALA A 192 2.63 16.43 -2.97
N ARG A 193 2.01 17.59 -2.70
CA ARG A 193 2.69 18.80 -2.18
C ARG A 193 3.90 19.30 -2.99
N GLY A 194 3.91 19.15 -4.32
CA GLY A 194 5.06 19.58 -5.13
C GLY A 194 6.27 18.64 -5.03
N ALA A 195 6.10 17.47 -4.39
CA ALA A 195 7.14 16.50 -4.17
C ALA A 195 6.78 15.17 -4.86
N GLY A 196 7.78 14.38 -5.23
CA GLY A 196 7.60 13.01 -5.73
C GLY A 196 7.09 12.01 -4.67
N MET A 197 6.38 12.47 -3.63
CA MET A 197 5.89 11.68 -2.51
C MET A 197 4.51 12.15 -2.06
N LEU A 198 3.66 11.22 -1.67
CA LEU A 198 2.34 11.50 -1.10
C LEU A 198 2.42 11.75 0.42
N HIS A 199 1.58 12.65 0.89
CA HIS A 199 1.39 13.01 2.29
C HIS A 199 -0.07 12.78 2.70
N PRO A 200 -0.37 12.15 3.85
CA PRO A 200 0.56 11.69 4.90
C PRO A 200 1.57 10.64 4.42
N ARG A 201 2.74 10.50 5.05
CA ARG A 201 3.82 9.62 4.54
C ARG A 201 3.42 8.15 4.50
N LYS A 202 2.47 7.75 5.36
CA LYS A 202 1.86 6.43 5.31
C LYS A 202 0.73 6.41 4.29
N THR A 203 1.11 6.61 3.04
CA THR A 203 0.23 6.57 1.86
C THR A 203 0.95 5.84 0.73
N GLN A 204 0.20 5.05 -0.02
CA GLN A 204 0.70 4.38 -1.22
C GLN A 204 -0.34 4.48 -2.34
N CYS A 205 0.11 4.22 -3.56
CA CYS A 205 -0.76 4.10 -4.71
C CYS A 205 -0.27 2.99 -5.65
N SER A 206 -1.20 2.45 -6.42
CA SER A 206 -0.91 1.48 -7.48
C SER A 206 -1.94 1.56 -8.59
N PHE A 207 -1.53 1.12 -9.78
CA PHE A 207 -2.40 0.91 -10.93
C PHE A 207 -2.58 -0.59 -11.14
N VAL A 208 -3.76 -1.12 -10.83
CA VAL A 208 -4.11 -2.51 -11.09
C VAL A 208 -4.64 -2.63 -12.50
N VAL A 209 -3.98 -3.44 -13.31
CA VAL A 209 -4.34 -3.67 -14.71
C VAL A 209 -5.32 -4.84 -14.80
N LEU A 210 -6.43 -4.63 -15.50
CA LEU A 210 -7.42 -5.66 -15.80
C LEU A 210 -7.38 -6.00 -17.30
N GLY A 211 -7.25 -7.29 -17.61
CA GLY A 211 -7.01 -7.81 -18.97
C GLY A 211 -7.97 -8.93 -19.35
N GLN A 212 -7.66 -9.65 -20.45
CA GLN A 212 -8.49 -10.78 -20.91
C GLN A 212 -8.14 -12.12 -20.25
N SER A 213 -6.94 -12.25 -19.71
CA SER A 213 -6.45 -13.51 -19.14
C SER A 213 -5.59 -13.27 -17.91
N THR A 214 -5.58 -14.26 -17.02
CA THR A 214 -4.66 -14.35 -15.87
C THR A 214 -3.33 -15.02 -16.21
N THR A 215 -3.19 -15.61 -17.42
CA THR A 215 -2.00 -16.38 -17.82
C THR A 215 -0.72 -15.55 -17.85
N ASP A 216 -0.83 -14.22 -17.97
CA ASP A 216 0.29 -13.28 -18.01
C ASP A 216 0.33 -12.39 -16.77
N ARG A 217 -0.17 -12.87 -15.62
CA ARG A 217 -0.17 -12.09 -14.38
C ARG A 217 1.27 -11.84 -13.92
N TRP A 218 1.74 -10.61 -14.10
CA TRP A 218 3.00 -10.14 -13.55
C TRP A 218 2.75 -9.58 -12.13
N ASP A 219 3.10 -10.37 -11.12
CA ASP A 219 3.06 -9.95 -9.71
C ASP A 219 4.27 -9.05 -9.39
N VAL A 220 4.01 -7.86 -8.84
CA VAL A 220 5.02 -6.78 -8.64
C VAL A 220 5.27 -6.51 -7.17
N VAL A 221 5.35 -7.56 -6.35
CA VAL A 221 6.00 -7.39 -5.04
C VAL A 221 7.51 -7.35 -5.30
N LEU A 222 8.00 -6.20 -5.77
CA LEU A 222 9.39 -6.02 -6.15
C LEU A 222 10.24 -5.65 -4.93
N PRO A 223 11.42 -6.27 -4.75
CA PRO A 223 12.35 -5.83 -3.73
C PRO A 223 12.68 -4.34 -3.96
N CYS A 224 12.63 -3.57 -2.88
CA CYS A 224 13.09 -2.19 -2.87
C CYS A 224 14.60 -2.13 -3.23
N SER A 225 15.13 -1.04 -3.80
CA SER A 225 16.58 -0.96 -4.09
C SER A 225 17.53 -1.17 -2.89
N PRO A 226 17.16 -0.92 -1.61
CA PRO A 226 17.95 -1.39 -0.46
C PRO A 226 17.65 -2.85 -0.02
N CYS A 227 16.74 -3.56 -0.69
CA CYS A 227 16.29 -4.91 -0.36
C CYS A 227 17.20 -6.02 -0.94
N THR A 228 18.52 -5.87 -0.86
CA THR A 228 19.44 -7.03 -0.86
C THR A 228 19.44 -7.74 0.50
N GLY A 229 18.22 -7.97 1.04
CA GLY A 229 17.90 -8.78 2.21
C GLY A 229 18.38 -8.24 3.56
N ALA A 230 19.69 -8.16 3.78
CA ALA A 230 20.25 -8.06 5.13
C ALA A 230 20.43 -6.64 5.68
N LYS A 231 20.51 -5.61 4.82
CA LYS A 231 20.82 -4.21 5.22
C LYS A 231 19.59 -3.31 5.34
N CYS A 232 18.42 -3.79 4.93
CA CYS A 232 17.19 -3.01 5.00
C CYS A 232 16.68 -2.96 6.44
N LEU A 233 16.58 -1.76 7.02
CA LEU A 233 16.10 -1.57 8.39
C LEU A 233 14.67 -2.10 8.60
N TYR A 234 13.77 -1.88 7.64
CA TYR A 234 12.40 -2.40 7.73
C TYR A 234 12.36 -3.93 7.66
N HIS A 235 13.29 -4.57 6.95
CA HIS A 235 13.42 -6.02 6.98
C HIS A 235 13.94 -6.50 8.35
N GLN A 236 14.99 -5.87 8.88
CA GLN A 236 15.54 -6.21 10.20
C GLN A 236 14.50 -6.06 11.33
N LEU A 237 13.55 -5.12 11.19
CA LEU A 237 12.49 -4.85 12.16
C LEU A 237 11.17 -5.57 11.86
N GLY A 238 11.09 -6.43 10.82
CA GLY A 238 9.91 -7.25 10.53
C GLY A 238 8.75 -6.52 9.83
N GLY A 239 9.01 -5.35 9.25
CA GLY A 239 8.05 -4.57 8.46
C GLY A 239 8.37 -4.51 6.97
N CYS A 240 9.06 -5.51 6.42
CA CYS A 240 9.27 -5.60 4.98
C CYS A 240 7.98 -5.98 4.25
N HIS A 241 7.68 -5.26 3.17
CA HIS A 241 6.49 -5.52 2.35
C HIS A 241 6.46 -6.95 1.79
N LEU A 242 7.60 -7.52 1.39
CA LEU A 242 7.71 -8.91 0.91
C LEU A 242 7.22 -9.91 1.97
N THR A 243 7.63 -9.69 3.23
CA THR A 243 7.26 -10.55 4.37
C THR A 243 5.77 -10.41 4.72
N VAL A 244 5.23 -9.20 4.67
CA VAL A 244 3.83 -8.93 5.07
C VAL A 244 2.84 -9.38 4.00
N MET A 245 3.18 -9.22 2.72
CA MET A 245 2.30 -9.57 1.60
C MET A 245 2.42 -11.02 1.12
N GLY A 246 3.34 -11.81 1.69
CA GLY A 246 3.53 -13.20 1.28
C GLY A 246 4.21 -13.36 -0.08
N GLY A 247 4.94 -12.33 -0.54
CA GLY A 247 5.87 -12.50 -1.66
C GLY A 247 6.91 -13.54 -1.24
N GLY A 248 7.00 -14.63 -2.00
CA GLY A 248 7.81 -15.82 -1.66
C GLY A 248 9.23 -15.48 -1.21
N ARG A 249 9.88 -16.43 -0.54
CA ARG A 249 11.31 -16.33 -0.23
C ARG A 249 12.05 -16.00 -1.51
N PHE A 250 12.61 -14.80 -1.57
CA PHE A 250 13.57 -14.44 -2.60
C PHE A 250 14.92 -14.90 -2.07
N ASP A 251 15.60 -15.75 -2.83
CA ASP A 251 17.02 -15.96 -2.60
C ASP A 251 17.74 -14.60 -2.73
N GLY A 252 18.92 -14.46 -2.15
CA GLY A 252 19.70 -13.21 -2.18
C GLY A 252 20.05 -12.70 -3.60
N ALA A 253 19.55 -13.35 -4.66
CA ALA A 253 19.68 -13.00 -6.07
C ALA A 253 18.36 -12.50 -6.69
N GLY A 254 17.26 -12.39 -5.94
CA GLY A 254 15.99 -11.85 -6.43
C GLY A 254 15.17 -12.83 -7.28
N LYS A 255 15.40 -14.14 -7.17
CA LYS A 255 14.53 -15.15 -7.77
C LYS A 255 13.55 -15.71 -6.74
N ARG A 256 12.29 -15.79 -7.13
CA ARG A 256 11.19 -16.39 -6.34
C ARG A 256 11.50 -17.88 -6.18
N GLU A 257 11.63 -18.37 -4.95
CA GLU A 257 11.52 -19.81 -4.69
C GLU A 257 10.07 -20.22 -4.95
N THR A 258 9.81 -20.89 -6.08
CA THR A 258 8.57 -21.63 -6.29
C THR A 258 8.53 -22.86 -5.37
N PRO A 259 7.37 -23.22 -4.80
CA PRO A 259 7.19 -24.49 -4.10
C PRO A 259 7.43 -25.70 -5.01
#